data_AF-A0A178AKR1-F1
#
_entry.id   AF-A0A178AKR1-F1
#
_cell.length_a   1.000
_cell.length_b   1.000
_cell.length_c   1.000
_cell.angle_alpha   90.00
_cell.angle_beta   90.00
_cell.angle_gamma   90.00
#
_symmetry.space_group_name_H-M   'P 1'
#
loop_
_entity.id
_entity.type
_entity.pdbx_description
1 polymer ?
#
loop_
_entity_poly.entity_id
_entity_poly.type
_entity_poly.pdbx_seq_one_letter_code
_entity_poly.pdbx_strand_id
1 'polypeptide(L)'
;MRQLISLHPTSLAALIKPTFTTSEIEIYTHNMPANELAPVHLTPKYVAEPIFGLQARQGQVRVLVDGFPRNAAQLRWFVDTVKEKWRPGSGAVVLVLRVDQEVARKRHERRPRAGDEFKKRFDEHEENIGAIVDAMRWDGMVLIEVDANQDMSTEDLIRSLEQKSEWNMVVGGGVCAADHIECFSER
;
A
#
# COMPACT_ATOMS: atom_id res chain seq x y z
N MET A 1 -7.55 -11.86 -0.66
CA MET A 1 -7.42 -10.43 -1.01
C MET A 1 -8.44 -9.87 -2.02
N ARG A 2 -8.80 -10.52 -3.14
CA ARG A 2 -9.86 -9.99 -4.05
C ARG A 2 -11.24 -9.80 -3.40
N GLN A 3 -11.45 -10.36 -2.22
CA GLN A 3 -12.66 -10.23 -1.41
C GLN A 3 -12.67 -9.00 -0.49
N LEU A 4 -11.56 -8.24 -0.41
CA LEU A 4 -11.49 -6.94 0.30
C LEU A 4 -11.84 -5.76 -0.62
N ILE A 5 -12.31 -6.04 -1.83
CA ILE A 5 -12.75 -5.03 -2.80
C ILE A 5 -14.21 -4.73 -2.47
N SER A 6 -14.53 -3.45 -2.22
CA SER A 6 -15.91 -2.98 -2.04
C SER A 6 -16.84 -3.57 -3.10
N LEU A 7 -18.01 -4.06 -2.71
CA LEU A 7 -19.08 -4.50 -3.63
C LEU A 7 -19.57 -3.34 -4.53
N HIS A 8 -19.27 -2.10 -4.12
CA HIS A 8 -19.50 -0.88 -4.86
C HIS A 8 -18.17 -0.14 -5.00
N PRO A 9 -17.26 -0.58 -5.89
CA PRO A 9 -16.00 0.12 -6.10
C PRO A 9 -16.30 1.54 -6.58
N THR A 10 -15.57 2.53 -6.07
CA THR A 10 -15.63 3.91 -6.57
C THR A 10 -15.39 3.88 -8.08
N SER A 11 -16.32 4.45 -8.85
CA SER A 11 -16.43 4.31 -10.30
C SER A 11 -15.13 4.61 -11.04
N LEU A 12 -14.77 3.80 -12.05
CA LEU A 12 -13.78 4.02 -13.14
C LEU A 12 -12.42 4.69 -12.80
N ALA A 13 -12.12 5.02 -11.55
CA ALA A 13 -10.94 5.76 -11.12
C ALA A 13 -9.66 4.91 -11.25
N ALA A 14 -9.83 3.58 -11.23
CA ALA A 14 -8.80 2.60 -11.60
C ALA A 14 -8.44 2.61 -13.10
N LEU A 15 -9.16 3.38 -13.93
CA LEU A 15 -8.94 3.56 -15.37
C LEU A 15 -8.54 4.99 -15.75
N ILE A 16 -8.22 5.84 -14.77
CA ILE A 16 -7.65 7.16 -15.06
C ILE A 16 -6.28 6.91 -15.70
N LYS A 17 -6.14 7.22 -17.00
CA LYS A 17 -4.81 7.41 -17.60
C LYS A 17 -4.11 8.43 -16.72
N PRO A 18 -2.99 8.07 -16.08
CA PRO A 18 -2.24 9.03 -15.29
C PRO A 18 -2.04 10.30 -16.11
N THR A 19 -2.11 11.50 -15.53
CA THR A 19 -1.83 12.78 -16.20
C THR A 19 -0.32 12.94 -16.49
N PHE A 20 0.31 11.82 -16.79
CA PHE A 20 1.70 11.73 -17.16
C PHE A 20 1.93 12.40 -18.50
N THR A 21 3.02 13.14 -18.57
CA THR A 21 3.56 13.59 -19.84
C THR A 21 4.06 12.38 -20.64
N THR A 22 4.24 12.54 -21.95
CA THR A 22 4.81 11.48 -22.80
C THR A 22 6.17 11.01 -22.28
N SER A 23 7.03 11.93 -21.82
CA SER A 23 8.34 11.57 -21.27
C SER A 23 8.24 10.81 -19.95
N GLU A 24 7.27 11.13 -19.09
CA GLU A 24 7.02 10.36 -17.86
C GLU A 24 6.56 8.93 -18.19
N ILE A 25 5.70 8.76 -19.20
CA ILE A 25 5.24 7.43 -19.67
C ILE A 25 6.41 6.61 -20.22
N GLU A 26 7.32 7.22 -20.96
CA GLU A 26 8.52 6.56 -21.51
C GLU A 26 9.41 6.00 -20.40
N ILE A 27 9.64 6.77 -19.33
CA ILE A 27 10.44 6.32 -18.18
C ILE A 27 9.79 5.12 -17.49
N TYR A 28 8.46 5.15 -17.26
CA TYR A 28 7.75 3.99 -16.70
C TYR A 28 7.83 2.76 -17.58
N THR A 29 7.61 2.94 -18.88
CA THR A 29 7.61 1.85 -19.85
C THR A 29 8.99 1.20 -19.94
N HIS A 30 10.06 1.97 -19.72
CA HIS A 30 11.42 1.46 -19.67
C HIS A 30 11.74 0.68 -18.38
N ASN A 31 11.34 1.18 -17.21
CA ASN A 31 11.68 0.55 -15.92
C ASN A 31 10.91 -0.76 -15.65
N MET A 32 9.69 -0.89 -16.18
CA MET A 32 8.84 -2.08 -15.98
C MET A 32 9.48 -3.40 -16.46
N PRO A 33 9.97 -3.53 -17.70
CA PRO A 33 10.65 -4.75 -18.16
C PRO A 33 12.03 -4.96 -17.53
N ALA A 34 12.65 -3.91 -16.96
CA ALA A 34 13.94 -3.99 -16.29
C ALA A 34 13.86 -4.52 -14.83
N ASN A 35 12.65 -4.76 -14.30
CA ASN A 35 12.42 -5.09 -12.88
C ASN A 35 13.03 -4.04 -11.93
N GLU A 36 13.00 -2.78 -12.34
CA GLU A 36 13.50 -1.65 -11.55
C GLU A 36 12.33 -0.89 -10.90
N LEU A 37 12.61 -0.24 -9.77
CA LEU A 37 11.63 0.65 -9.17
C LEU A 37 11.37 1.84 -10.10
N ALA A 38 10.09 2.22 -10.20
CA ALA A 38 9.73 3.46 -10.85
C ALA A 38 10.35 4.67 -10.12
N PRO A 39 10.62 5.79 -10.82
CA PRO A 39 11.23 6.95 -10.21
C PRO A 39 10.45 7.44 -8.99
N VAL A 40 11.20 7.82 -7.95
CA VAL A 40 10.64 8.21 -6.64
C VAL A 40 9.68 9.40 -6.75
N HIS A 41 9.91 10.33 -7.68
CA HIS A 41 9.08 11.52 -7.85
C HIS A 41 7.83 11.28 -8.73
N LEU A 42 7.82 10.24 -9.57
CA LEU A 42 6.67 9.95 -10.44
C LEU A 42 5.69 8.95 -9.84
N THR A 43 6.18 8.02 -9.01
CA THR A 43 5.34 6.98 -8.36
C THR A 43 4.24 7.57 -7.48
N PRO A 44 4.49 8.62 -6.69
CA PRO A 44 3.45 9.35 -5.98
C PRO A 44 2.33 9.86 -6.88
N LYS A 45 2.65 10.42 -8.05
CA LYS A 45 1.65 10.91 -9.02
C LYS A 45 0.86 9.74 -9.63
N TYR A 46 1.53 8.63 -9.95
CA TYR A 46 0.87 7.38 -10.40
C TYR A 46 -0.16 6.87 -9.39
N VAL A 47 0.17 6.91 -8.10
CA VAL A 47 -0.65 6.35 -7.02
C VAL A 47 -1.74 7.34 -6.58
N ALA A 48 -1.44 8.63 -6.54
CA ALA A 48 -2.37 9.66 -6.07
C ALA A 48 -3.60 9.83 -6.97
N GLU A 49 -3.43 9.74 -8.29
CA GLU A 49 -4.54 10.00 -9.22
C GLU A 49 -5.65 8.94 -9.18
N PRO A 50 -5.37 7.63 -9.16
CA PRO A 50 -6.40 6.61 -8.98
C PRO A 50 -7.11 6.69 -7.62
N ILE A 51 -6.39 7.10 -6.57
CA ILE A 51 -6.94 7.19 -5.21
C ILE A 51 -7.86 8.40 -5.07
N PHE A 52 -7.39 9.58 -5.49
CA PHE A 52 -8.03 10.85 -5.19
C PHE A 52 -8.68 11.54 -6.39
N GLY A 53 -8.54 10.99 -7.60
CA GLY A 53 -9.10 11.57 -8.83
C GLY A 53 -8.88 13.08 -8.98
N LEU A 54 -9.67 13.73 -9.84
CA LEU A 54 -9.75 15.20 -9.90
C LEU A 54 -10.77 15.77 -8.91
N GLN A 55 -11.74 14.96 -8.47
CA GLN A 55 -12.91 15.43 -7.72
C GLN A 55 -13.01 14.87 -6.29
N ALA A 56 -12.08 14.00 -5.83
CA ALA A 56 -12.20 13.49 -4.48
C ALA A 56 -12.01 14.62 -3.47
N ARG A 57 -12.86 14.59 -2.44
CA ARG A 57 -12.79 15.48 -1.28
C ARG A 57 -12.27 14.70 -0.09
N GLN A 58 -11.69 15.43 0.85
CA GLN A 58 -11.28 14.90 2.15
C GLN A 58 -12.47 14.23 2.85
N GLY A 59 -12.23 13.08 3.49
CA GLY A 59 -13.20 12.24 4.19
C GLY A 59 -14.09 11.37 3.29
N GLN A 60 -13.90 11.38 1.97
CA GLN A 60 -14.74 10.62 1.03
C GLN A 60 -14.03 9.40 0.42
N VAL A 61 -12.74 9.19 0.74
CA VAL A 61 -11.95 8.11 0.14
C VAL A 61 -11.61 7.07 1.20
N ARG A 62 -11.94 5.82 0.89
CA ARG A 62 -11.46 4.63 1.61
C ARG A 62 -10.77 3.75 0.60
N VAL A 63 -9.48 3.54 0.78
CA VAL A 63 -8.66 2.82 -0.20
C VAL A 63 -7.67 1.90 0.47
N LEU A 64 -7.41 0.80 -0.24
CA LEU A 64 -6.34 -0.11 0.03
C LEU A 64 -5.20 0.10 -0.95
N VAL A 65 -4.03 0.43 -0.44
CA VAL A 65 -2.80 0.62 -1.21
C VAL A 65 -1.87 -0.55 -0.90
N ASP A 66 -1.58 -1.38 -1.90
CA ASP A 66 -0.69 -2.52 -1.77
C ASP A 66 0.58 -2.31 -2.61
N GLY A 67 1.74 -2.56 -2.01
CA GLY A 67 3.04 -2.49 -2.67
C GLY A 67 3.61 -1.07 -2.83
N PHE A 68 3.00 -0.07 -2.20
CA PHE A 68 3.47 1.30 -2.09
C PHE A 68 3.24 1.83 -0.66
N PRO A 69 4.18 2.61 -0.08
CA PRO A 69 5.49 2.98 -0.62
C PRO A 69 6.50 1.83 -0.50
N ARG A 70 7.59 1.91 -1.28
CA ARG A 70 8.73 0.96 -1.23
C ARG A 70 9.99 1.54 -0.60
N ASN A 71 9.98 2.83 -0.28
CA ASN A 71 10.98 3.49 0.56
C ASN A 71 10.35 4.72 1.22
N ALA A 72 11.00 5.24 2.27
CA ALA A 72 10.48 6.39 3.02
C ALA A 72 10.40 7.68 2.17
N ALA A 73 11.28 7.86 1.18
CA ALA A 73 11.24 9.03 0.31
C ALA A 73 9.96 9.06 -0.56
N GLN A 74 9.54 7.91 -1.09
CA GLN A 74 8.28 7.77 -1.82
C GLN A 74 7.07 8.17 -0.95
N LEU A 75 7.07 7.78 0.33
CA LEU A 75 6.02 8.18 1.28
C LEU A 75 5.96 9.71 1.42
N ARG A 76 7.12 10.36 1.63
CA ARG A 76 7.18 11.82 1.82
C ARG A 76 6.66 12.57 0.61
N TRP A 77 7.12 12.18 -0.59
CA TRP A 77 6.61 12.77 -1.82
C TRP A 77 5.11 12.53 -2.02
N PHE A 78 4.59 11.35 -1.66
CA PHE A 78 3.16 11.08 -1.73
C PHE A 78 2.36 11.98 -0.80
N VAL A 79 2.74 12.06 0.48
CA VAL A 79 2.11 12.95 1.45
C VAL A 79 2.11 14.39 0.93
N ASP A 80 3.24 14.89 0.43
CA ASP A 80 3.32 16.24 -0.12
C ASP A 80 2.41 16.45 -1.35
N THR A 81 2.30 15.43 -2.20
CA THR A 81 1.46 15.45 -3.41
C THR A 81 -0.02 15.52 -3.08
N VAL A 82 -0.45 14.84 -2.01
CA VAL A 82 -1.88 14.70 -1.67
C VAL A 82 -2.31 15.50 -0.44
N LYS A 83 -1.44 16.31 0.17
CA LYS A 83 -1.67 17.00 1.46
C LYS A 83 -2.92 17.87 1.58
N GLU A 84 -3.48 18.32 0.45
CA GLU A 84 -4.72 19.09 0.38
C GLU A 84 -5.98 18.21 0.38
N LYS A 85 -5.82 16.92 0.05
CA LYS A 85 -6.89 15.92 -0.03
C LYS A 85 -6.82 14.89 1.11
N TRP A 86 -5.62 14.62 1.59
CA TRP A 86 -5.34 13.62 2.62
C TRP A 86 -4.10 13.98 3.42
N ARG A 87 -4.12 13.66 4.72
CA ARG A 87 -2.94 13.70 5.56
C ARG A 87 -2.86 12.42 6.39
N PRO A 88 -1.66 11.88 6.61
CA PRO A 88 -1.47 10.82 7.57
C PRO A 88 -1.98 11.22 8.96
N GLY A 89 -2.44 10.24 9.73
CA GLY A 89 -2.86 10.43 11.10
C GLY A 89 -3.56 9.18 11.62
N SER A 90 -4.20 9.30 12.79
CA SER A 90 -4.86 8.18 13.47
C SER A 90 -6.04 7.58 12.71
N GLY A 91 -6.49 8.25 11.65
CA GLY A 91 -7.50 7.75 10.71
C GLY A 91 -6.96 6.77 9.67
N ALA A 92 -5.65 6.57 9.56
CA ALA A 92 -5.04 5.68 8.58
C ALA A 92 -4.38 4.48 9.26
N VAL A 93 -4.43 3.32 8.61
CA VAL A 93 -3.89 2.06 9.13
C VAL A 93 -2.74 1.59 8.26
N VAL A 94 -1.69 1.08 8.90
CA VAL A 94 -0.59 0.40 8.23
C VAL A 94 -0.58 -1.04 8.70
N LEU A 95 -0.78 -1.96 7.76
CA LEU A 95 -0.77 -3.40 8.04
C LEU A 95 0.61 -3.95 7.66
N VAL A 96 1.36 -4.38 8.67
CA VAL A 96 2.67 -5.01 8.49
C VAL A 96 2.53 -6.50 8.69
N LEU A 97 2.62 -7.25 7.59
CA LEU A 97 2.63 -8.70 7.63
C LEU A 97 4.06 -9.19 7.83
N ARG A 98 4.36 -9.69 9.02
CA ARG A 98 5.67 -10.26 9.35
C ARG A 98 5.71 -11.70 8.86
N VAL A 99 6.68 -12.01 8.01
CA VAL A 99 6.86 -13.33 7.45
C VAL A 99 8.34 -13.66 7.37
N ASP A 100 8.70 -14.87 7.77
CA ASP A 100 10.06 -15.37 7.69
C ASP A 100 10.43 -15.56 6.21
N GLN A 101 11.70 -15.29 5.89
CA GLN A 101 12.21 -15.39 4.52
C GLN A 101 11.91 -16.74 3.87
N GLU A 102 12.01 -17.83 4.63
CA GLU A 102 11.78 -19.19 4.14
C GLU A 102 10.31 -19.44 3.78
N VAL A 103 9.37 -18.89 4.57
CA VAL A 103 7.94 -18.96 4.28
C VAL A 103 7.61 -18.11 3.04
N ALA A 104 8.14 -16.88 2.98
CA ALA A 104 7.98 -16.00 1.83
C ALA A 104 8.56 -16.62 0.54
N ARG A 105 9.72 -17.28 0.62
CA ARG A 105 10.35 -18.00 -0.50
C ARG A 105 9.46 -19.13 -1.00
N LYS A 106 8.96 -19.98 -0.10
CA LYS A 106 8.03 -21.06 -0.47
C LYS A 106 6.76 -20.53 -1.14
N ARG A 107 6.19 -19.43 -0.63
CA ARG A 107 5.01 -18.78 -1.24
C ARG A 107 5.32 -18.23 -2.63
N HIS A 108 6.49 -17.64 -2.80
CA HIS A 108 6.97 -17.14 -4.08
C HIS A 108 7.14 -18.25 -5.11
N GLU A 109 7.77 -19.37 -4.74
CA GLU A 109 8.02 -20.51 -5.62
C GLU A 109 6.73 -21.21 -6.07
N ARG A 110 5.65 -21.14 -5.28
CA ARG A 110 4.31 -21.61 -5.68
C ARG A 110 3.67 -20.73 -6.77
N ARG A 111 4.19 -19.53 -7.01
CA ARG A 111 3.67 -18.54 -7.98
C ARG A 111 4.80 -18.03 -8.88
N PRO A 112 5.44 -18.89 -9.68
CA PRO A 112 6.58 -18.49 -10.49
C PRO A 112 6.16 -17.40 -11.49
N ARG A 113 6.95 -16.33 -11.54
CA ARG A 113 6.86 -15.28 -12.57
C ARG A 113 8.17 -15.28 -13.34
N ALA A 114 8.10 -15.20 -14.67
CA ALA A 114 9.28 -15.17 -15.51
C ALA A 114 10.15 -13.94 -15.16
N GLY A 115 11.45 -14.16 -14.91
CA GLY A 115 12.41 -13.10 -14.59
C GLY A 115 12.33 -12.53 -13.16
N ASP A 116 11.55 -13.14 -12.26
CA ASP A 116 11.41 -12.65 -10.88
C ASP A 116 12.53 -13.20 -9.98
N GLU A 117 13.32 -12.29 -9.37
CA GLU A 117 14.42 -12.65 -8.48
C GLU A 117 14.03 -12.44 -7.02
N PHE A 118 13.52 -13.51 -6.39
CA PHE A 118 13.06 -13.48 -5.00
C PHE A 118 14.07 -12.83 -4.05
N LYS A 119 15.34 -13.28 -4.13
CA LYS A 119 16.40 -12.84 -3.21
C LYS A 119 16.62 -11.34 -3.31
N LYS A 120 16.86 -10.81 -4.51
CA LYS A 120 17.05 -9.39 -4.75
C LYS A 120 15.91 -8.58 -4.15
N ARG A 121 14.67 -8.96 -4.46
CA ARG A 121 13.49 -8.26 -3.94
C ARG A 121 13.43 -8.33 -2.42
N PHE A 122 13.68 -9.51 -1.82
CA PHE A 122 13.57 -9.69 -0.38
C PHE A 122 14.60 -8.84 0.36
N ASP A 123 15.85 -8.83 -0.11
CA ASP A 123 16.93 -8.01 0.43
C ASP A 123 16.58 -6.50 0.35
N GLU A 124 16.05 -6.03 -0.79
CA GLU A 124 15.58 -4.64 -0.95
C GLU A 124 14.43 -4.29 0.03
N HIS A 125 13.54 -5.25 0.33
CA HIS A 125 12.44 -5.02 1.27
C HIS A 125 12.96 -4.88 2.70
N GLU A 126 13.82 -5.80 3.15
CA GLU A 126 14.43 -5.77 4.49
C GLU A 126 15.20 -4.46 4.72
N GLU A 127 15.93 -3.98 3.72
CA GLU A 127 16.68 -2.73 3.80
C GLU A 127 15.77 -1.50 4.02
N ASN A 128 14.57 -1.49 3.41
CA ASN A 128 13.73 -0.30 3.36
C ASN A 128 12.56 -0.30 4.36
N ILE A 129 12.06 -1.47 4.77
CA ILE A 129 10.79 -1.58 5.52
C ILE A 129 10.85 -0.86 6.87
N GLY A 130 11.98 -0.95 7.59
CA GLY A 130 12.14 -0.28 8.89
C GLY A 130 11.93 1.23 8.79
N ALA A 131 12.60 1.88 7.83
CA ALA A 131 12.48 3.32 7.62
C ALA A 131 11.07 3.75 7.19
N ILE A 132 10.36 2.91 6.42
CA ILE A 132 8.97 3.17 6.02
C ILE A 132 8.06 3.12 7.24
N VAL A 133 8.15 2.05 8.04
CA VAL A 133 7.31 1.85 9.23
C VAL A 133 7.54 2.95 10.24
N ASP A 134 8.79 3.35 10.48
CA ASP A 134 9.13 4.44 11.39
C ASP A 134 8.58 5.78 10.89
N ALA A 135 8.66 6.06 9.59
CA ALA A 135 8.09 7.26 9.00
C ALA A 135 6.55 7.30 9.14
N MET A 136 5.86 6.19 8.89
CA MET A 136 4.41 6.10 9.04
C MET A 136 3.97 6.23 10.50
N ARG A 137 4.72 5.63 11.43
CA ARG A 137 4.48 5.77 12.87
C ARG A 137 4.68 7.22 13.32
N TRP A 138 5.75 7.88 12.85
CA TRP A 138 6.02 9.28 13.14
C TRP A 138 4.90 10.21 12.65
N ASP A 139 4.30 9.86 11.51
CA ASP A 139 3.18 10.60 10.93
C ASP A 139 1.83 10.30 11.62
N GLY A 140 1.84 9.52 12.72
CA GLY A 140 0.67 9.27 13.56
C GLY A 140 -0.29 8.20 13.03
N MET A 141 0.12 7.39 12.04
CA MET A 141 -0.68 6.30 11.52
C MET A 141 -0.76 5.13 12.52
N VAL A 142 -1.88 4.41 12.50
CA VAL A 142 -2.10 3.23 13.36
C VAL A 142 -1.41 2.02 12.75
N LEU A 143 -0.36 1.55 13.41
CA LEU A 143 0.39 0.36 12.98
C LEU A 143 -0.26 -0.91 13.54
N ILE A 144 -0.58 -1.84 12.67
CA ILE A 144 -1.06 -3.17 13.04
C ILE A 144 -0.12 -4.20 12.45
N GLU A 145 0.57 -4.91 13.34
CA GLU A 145 1.43 -6.02 12.97
C GLU A 145 0.66 -7.33 13.05
N VAL A 146 0.86 -8.17 12.05
CA VAL A 146 0.27 -9.49 11.94
C VAL A 146 1.39 -10.48 11.65
N ASP A 147 1.45 -11.56 12.44
CA ASP A 147 2.30 -12.69 12.11
C ASP A 147 1.66 -13.50 10.96
N ALA A 148 2.33 -13.48 9.82
CA ALA A 148 1.91 -14.16 8.60
C ALA A 148 2.76 -15.41 8.31
N ASN A 149 3.48 -15.95 9.31
CA ASN A 149 4.26 -17.19 9.17
C ASN A 149 3.40 -18.44 9.05
N GLN A 150 2.22 -18.42 9.64
CA GLN A 150 1.28 -19.54 9.55
C GLN A 150 0.52 -19.47 8.23
N ASP A 151 0.19 -20.63 7.66
CA ASP A 151 -0.77 -20.73 6.55
C ASP A 151 -2.18 -20.50 7.12
N MET A 152 -2.47 -19.23 7.44
CA MET A 152 -3.80 -18.78 7.82
C MET A 152 -4.67 -18.60 6.57
N SER A 153 -5.94 -18.96 6.69
CA SER A 153 -6.92 -18.60 5.66
C SER A 153 -7.10 -17.07 5.63
N THR A 154 -7.61 -16.54 4.51
CA THR A 154 -7.91 -15.11 4.42
C THR A 154 -8.98 -14.72 5.45
N GLU A 155 -9.95 -15.62 5.67
CA GLU A 155 -11.04 -15.45 6.63
C GLU A 155 -10.53 -15.39 8.07
N ASP A 156 -9.54 -16.23 8.43
CA ASP A 156 -8.95 -16.21 9.77
C ASP A 156 -8.09 -14.96 9.99
N LEU A 157 -7.37 -14.50 8.96
CA LEU A 157 -6.64 -13.23 9.01
C LEU A 157 -7.61 -12.06 9.26
N ILE A 158 -8.70 -11.97 8.49
CA ILE A 158 -9.72 -10.92 8.67
C ILE A 158 -10.30 -10.99 10.09
N ARG A 159 -10.70 -12.18 10.56
CA ARG A 159 -11.24 -12.34 11.91
C ARG A 159 -10.24 -11.90 12.98
N SER A 160 -8.95 -12.19 12.79
CA SER A 160 -7.90 -11.76 13.72
C SER A 160 -7.73 -10.23 13.73
N LEU A 161 -7.91 -9.57 12.58
CA LEU A 161 -7.85 -8.11 12.48
C LEU A 161 -9.07 -7.47 13.16
N GLU A 162 -10.26 -8.01 12.92
CA GLU A 162 -11.52 -7.55 13.56
C GLU A 162 -11.51 -7.66 15.09
N GLN A 163 -10.66 -8.51 15.66
CA GLN A 163 -10.50 -8.62 17.11
C GLN A 163 -9.54 -7.58 17.70
N LYS A 164 -8.76 -6.87 16.88
CA LYS A 164 -7.83 -5.84 17.35
C LYS A 164 -8.56 -4.53 17.62
N SER A 165 -8.31 -3.95 18.79
CA SER A 165 -8.90 -2.65 19.18
C SER A 165 -8.54 -1.52 18.23
N GLU A 166 -7.32 -1.55 17.71
CA GLU A 166 -6.74 -0.60 16.78
C GLU A 166 -7.47 -0.63 15.44
N TRP A 167 -7.77 -1.83 14.94
CA TRP A 167 -8.57 -2.02 13.75
C TRP A 167 -9.98 -1.47 13.94
N ASN A 168 -10.62 -1.82 15.07
CA ASN A 168 -11.97 -1.35 15.36
C ASN A 168 -12.04 0.15 15.58
N MET A 169 -11.03 0.77 16.16
CA MET A 169 -10.96 2.22 16.35
C MET A 169 -10.96 2.96 15.01
N VAL A 170 -10.27 2.42 14.01
CA VAL A 170 -10.12 3.08 12.71
C VAL A 170 -11.19 2.65 11.72
N VAL A 171 -11.39 1.34 11.52
CA VAL A 171 -12.28 0.76 10.50
C VAL A 171 -13.70 0.54 11.04
N GLY A 172 -13.83 0.00 12.25
CA GLY A 172 -15.12 -0.43 12.83
C GLY A 172 -15.93 0.68 13.50
N GLY A 173 -15.27 1.75 13.96
CA GLY A 173 -15.82 2.73 14.90
C GLY A 173 -16.82 3.73 14.33
N GLY A 174 -17.18 3.62 13.04
CA GLY A 174 -18.07 4.58 12.40
C GLY A 174 -17.56 6.03 12.54
N VAL A 175 -16.24 6.23 12.56
CA VAL A 175 -15.65 7.57 12.66
C VAL A 175 -16.04 8.32 11.39
N CYS A 176 -17.00 9.23 11.55
CA CYS A 176 -17.34 10.23 10.55
C CYS A 176 -16.06 11.01 10.20
N ALA A 177 -15.71 10.99 8.91
CA ALA A 177 -14.75 11.89 8.25
C ALA A 177 -13.24 11.65 8.45
N ALA A 178 -12.79 10.41 8.69
CA ALA A 178 -11.36 10.08 8.55
C ALA A 178 -11.10 9.32 7.23
N ASP A 179 -10.17 9.83 6.43
CA ASP A 179 -9.72 9.18 5.21
C ASP A 179 -8.87 7.94 5.54
N HIS A 180 -9.38 6.78 5.19
CA HIS A 180 -8.70 5.51 5.41
C HIS A 180 -7.85 5.20 4.18
N ILE A 181 -6.54 5.40 4.31
CA ILE A 181 -5.58 4.70 3.46
C ILE A 181 -5.04 3.55 4.29
N GLU A 182 -5.35 2.35 3.86
CA GLU A 182 -4.73 1.13 4.36
C GLU A 182 -3.53 0.83 3.47
N CYS A 183 -2.32 0.85 4.02
CA CYS A 183 -1.12 0.46 3.29
C CYS A 183 -0.76 -0.99 3.65
N PHE A 184 -0.79 -1.88 2.66
CA PHE A 184 -0.23 -3.22 2.76
C PHE A 184 1.17 -3.26 2.16
N SER A 185 2.07 -3.92 2.88
CA SER A 185 3.25 -4.51 2.30
C SER A 185 3.08 -6.03 2.35
N GLU A 186 2.45 -6.60 1.32
CA GLU A 186 2.31 -8.05 1.19
C GLU A 186 3.40 -8.67 0.29
N ARG A 187 3.77 -9.92 0.60
CA ARG A 187 4.22 -10.93 -0.37
C ARG A 187 3.52 -12.26 -0.16
#